data_AF-A0A959JZE0-F1
#
_entry.id   AF-A0A959JZE0-F1
#
_cell.length_a   1.000
_cell.length_b   1.000
_cell.length_c   1.000
_cell.angle_alpha   90.00
_cell.angle_beta   90.00
_cell.angle_gamma   90.00
#
_symmetry.space_group_name_H-M   'P 1'
#
loop_
_entity.id
_entity.type
_entity.pdbx_description
1 polymer ?
#
loop_
_entity_poly.entity_id
_entity_poly.type
_entity_poly.pdbx_seq_one_letter_code
_entity_poly.pdbx_strand_id
1 'polypeptide(L)'
;MESEQIAIDLARRPDSVELFGPGVISTPLVERDFAISPDGEEIIFTRGDYRQNYRCLFRMIRQGKKWSALEILPFSGEFQDIEPFISPDGDLLYFSSNRPFYTESAGDYNIWVAERQGDQWVNPRALDTTINKRSDEFFPSVAFSGNLYFTASRPGGRGLEDIFVSRKVNGVFQQPEPLDSNINSKTYEFNAYVSPAEDLIIFSSYGREDDLGGGDLYLSKKVNGEWSPAINCTAINSEKLDYCPFVDFANGTFYFTSERLAGSRIIRSPNDLKDMADRPGNGLGDIYRINLSRLPL
;
A
#
# COMPACT_ATOMS: atom_id res chain seq x y z
N MET A 1 -19.74 -24.11 17.68
CA MET A 1 -18.41 -23.62 18.05
C MET A 1 -18.39 -22.17 17.62
N GLU A 2 -18.50 -21.24 18.58
CA GLU A 2 -18.28 -19.82 18.29
C GLU A 2 -16.86 -19.72 17.75
N SER A 3 -16.73 -19.32 16.47
CA SER A 3 -15.42 -18.99 15.92
C SER A 3 -14.84 -17.88 16.79
N GLU A 4 -13.70 -18.14 17.44
CA GLU A 4 -12.87 -17.07 17.99
C GLU A 4 -12.61 -16.10 16.84
N GLN A 5 -13.37 -15.00 16.82
CA GLN A 5 -13.22 -13.95 15.83
C GLN A 5 -11.86 -13.33 16.13
N ILE A 6 -10.85 -13.68 15.34
CA ILE A 6 -9.49 -13.15 15.49
C ILE A 6 -9.63 -11.63 15.50
N ALA A 7 -9.30 -11.03 16.65
CA ALA A 7 -9.53 -9.62 16.88
C ALA A 7 -8.50 -8.80 16.11
N ILE A 8 -8.98 -7.97 15.18
CA ILE A 8 -8.17 -6.92 14.58
C ILE A 8 -7.87 -5.88 15.68
N ASP A 9 -6.62 -5.89 16.15
CA ASP A 9 -6.14 -5.02 17.22
C ASP A 9 -5.08 -4.05 16.69
N LEU A 10 -5.45 -2.80 16.42
CA LEU A 10 -4.52 -1.77 15.93
C LEU A 10 -3.55 -1.28 17.02
N ALA A 11 -3.86 -1.47 18.31
CA ALA A 11 -3.02 -1.01 19.41
C ALA A 11 -1.80 -1.93 19.65
N ARG A 12 -1.85 -3.17 19.14
CA ARG A 12 -0.75 -4.14 19.25
C ARG A 12 0.41 -3.77 18.33
N ARG A 13 1.57 -3.55 18.95
CA ARG A 13 2.86 -3.23 18.34
C ARG A 13 3.89 -4.33 18.63
N PRO A 14 4.05 -5.32 17.74
CA PRO A 14 4.99 -6.40 17.97
C PRO A 14 6.44 -5.96 17.74
N ASP A 15 7.37 -6.51 18.52
CA ASP A 15 8.81 -6.21 18.40
C ASP A 15 9.49 -6.93 17.23
N SER A 16 8.80 -7.89 16.63
CA SER A 16 9.20 -8.62 15.43
C SER A 16 8.06 -8.55 14.41
N VAL A 17 8.38 -8.80 13.14
CA VAL A 17 7.36 -8.89 12.09
C VAL A 17 6.31 -9.93 12.45
N GLU A 18 5.04 -9.52 12.42
CA GLU A 18 3.88 -10.35 12.77
C GLU A 18 2.83 -10.24 11.66
N LEU A 19 2.23 -11.38 11.29
CA LEU A 19 1.11 -11.42 10.34
C LEU A 19 -0.09 -10.65 10.92
N PHE A 20 -0.72 -9.79 10.13
CA PHE A 20 -1.82 -8.95 10.59
C PHE A 20 -3.19 -9.52 10.21
N GLY A 21 -4.07 -9.67 11.21
CA GLY A 21 -5.44 -10.13 11.02
C GLY A 21 -5.59 -11.50 10.34
N PRO A 22 -4.84 -12.55 10.72
CA PRO A 22 -4.96 -13.87 10.10
C PRO A 22 -6.41 -14.37 10.11
N GLY A 23 -6.86 -14.94 9.00
CA GLY A 23 -8.22 -15.45 8.82
C GLY A 23 -9.31 -14.39 8.58
N VAL A 24 -8.96 -13.10 8.66
CA VAL A 24 -9.88 -11.97 8.42
C VAL A 24 -9.35 -11.05 7.32
N ILE A 25 -8.15 -10.50 7.54
CA ILE A 25 -7.40 -9.67 6.58
C ILE A 25 -6.44 -10.56 5.80
N SER A 26 -5.39 -11.11 6.42
CA SER A 26 -4.54 -12.10 5.76
C SER A 26 -5.23 -13.45 5.64
N THR A 27 -5.42 -13.94 4.43
CA THR A 27 -6.10 -15.20 4.10
C THR A 27 -5.26 -16.02 3.11
N PRO A 28 -5.74 -17.16 2.58
CA PRO A 28 -5.03 -17.86 1.51
C PRO A 28 -4.99 -17.10 0.16
N LEU A 29 -5.76 -16.02 0.03
CA LEU A 29 -5.80 -15.17 -1.18
C LEU A 29 -4.60 -14.23 -1.22
N VAL A 30 -4.62 -13.25 -2.13
CA VAL A 30 -3.56 -12.23 -2.15
C VAL A 30 -4.07 -10.96 -1.49
N GLU A 31 -3.53 -10.61 -0.34
CA GLU A 31 -3.74 -9.31 0.29
C GLU A 31 -2.54 -8.41 0.11
N ARG A 32 -2.82 -7.16 -0.24
CA ARG A 32 -1.82 -6.12 -0.42
C ARG A 32 -2.44 -4.76 -0.16
N ASP A 33 -1.59 -3.76 -0.03
CA ASP A 33 -1.97 -2.37 0.19
C ASP A 33 -2.77 -2.19 1.49
N PHE A 34 -2.60 -1.07 2.19
CA PHE A 34 -3.26 -0.90 3.47
C PHE A 34 -3.46 0.56 3.80
N ALA A 35 -4.65 0.90 4.29
CA ALA A 35 -5.00 2.23 4.77
C ALA A 35 -5.86 2.13 6.03
N ILE A 36 -5.61 3.05 6.95
CA ILE A 36 -6.45 3.31 8.13
C ILE A 36 -6.95 4.75 8.03
N SER A 37 -8.22 4.99 8.32
CA SER A 37 -8.77 6.36 8.39
C SER A 37 -8.09 7.15 9.52
N PRO A 38 -7.99 8.49 9.42
CA PRO A 38 -7.31 9.29 10.45
C PRO A 38 -7.83 9.12 11.88
N ASP A 39 -9.11 8.78 12.04
CA ASP A 39 -9.75 8.49 13.33
C ASP A 39 -9.53 7.05 13.83
N GLY A 40 -8.95 6.17 13.01
CA GLY A 40 -8.71 4.76 13.33
C GLY A 40 -9.96 3.87 13.27
N GLU A 41 -11.06 4.36 12.70
CA GLU A 41 -12.36 3.68 12.71
C GLU A 41 -12.68 2.94 11.39
N GLU A 42 -11.88 3.10 10.33
CA GLU A 42 -12.01 2.37 9.06
C GLU A 42 -10.66 1.81 8.62
N ILE A 43 -10.67 0.55 8.17
CA ILE A 43 -9.56 -0.11 7.48
C ILE A 43 -9.98 -0.36 6.05
N ILE A 44 -9.10 -0.06 5.09
CA ILE A 44 -9.26 -0.40 3.68
C ILE A 44 -7.99 -1.09 3.18
N PHE A 45 -8.14 -2.16 2.41
CA PHE A 45 -7.02 -2.87 1.80
C PHE A 45 -7.43 -3.50 0.47
N THR A 46 -6.45 -3.91 -0.33
CA THR A 46 -6.68 -4.61 -1.58
C THR A 46 -6.61 -6.12 -1.36
N ARG A 47 -7.58 -6.84 -1.91
CA ARG A 47 -7.53 -8.30 -1.97
C ARG A 47 -7.81 -8.76 -3.39
N GLY A 48 -6.97 -9.67 -3.87
CA GLY A 48 -7.10 -10.32 -5.16
C GLY A 48 -7.27 -11.84 -5.06
N ASP A 49 -7.73 -12.46 -6.15
CA ASP A 49 -7.73 -13.90 -6.27
C ASP A 49 -6.31 -14.46 -6.50
N TYR A 50 -6.15 -15.78 -6.42
CA TYR A 50 -4.85 -16.46 -6.56
C TYR A 50 -4.06 -16.09 -7.82
N ARG A 51 -4.77 -15.74 -8.89
CA ARG A 51 -4.18 -15.38 -10.19
C ARG A 51 -4.19 -13.89 -10.46
N GLN A 52 -4.69 -13.09 -9.53
CA GLN A 52 -4.80 -11.64 -9.66
C GLN A 52 -5.63 -11.21 -10.90
N ASN A 53 -6.59 -12.04 -11.30
CA ASN A 53 -7.60 -11.71 -12.32
C ASN A 53 -8.64 -10.73 -11.77
N TYR A 54 -8.85 -10.73 -10.46
CA TYR A 54 -9.73 -9.81 -9.75
C TYR A 54 -8.95 -9.20 -8.59
N ARG A 55 -9.00 -7.88 -8.45
CA ARG A 55 -8.46 -7.12 -7.32
C ARG A 55 -9.49 -6.10 -6.91
N CYS A 56 -9.95 -6.18 -5.67
CA CYS A 56 -11.00 -5.31 -5.15
C CYS A 56 -10.52 -4.61 -3.89
N LEU A 57 -11.11 -3.45 -3.62
CA LEU A 57 -10.95 -2.74 -2.35
C LEU A 57 -11.95 -3.29 -1.34
N PHE A 58 -11.43 -3.86 -0.25
CA PHE A 58 -12.22 -4.32 0.88
C PHE A 58 -12.09 -3.35 2.04
N ARG A 59 -13.15 -3.23 2.83
CA ARG A 59 -13.19 -2.38 4.02
C ARG A 59 -13.77 -3.08 5.25
N MET A 60 -13.39 -2.56 6.40
CA MET A 60 -14.00 -2.87 7.70
C MET A 60 -14.20 -1.57 8.49
N ILE A 61 -15.33 -1.44 9.17
CA ILE A 61 -15.67 -0.29 10.00
C ILE A 61 -15.69 -0.73 11.47
N ARG A 62 -15.09 0.07 12.34
CA ARG A 62 -15.07 -0.17 13.77
C ARG A 62 -16.45 0.13 14.37
N GLN A 63 -16.93 -0.81 15.18
CA GLN A 63 -18.20 -0.76 15.90
C GLN A 63 -17.92 -0.94 17.39
N GLY A 64 -17.50 0.17 18.03
CA GLY A 64 -17.03 0.17 19.41
C GLY A 64 -15.73 -0.62 19.57
N LYS A 65 -15.78 -1.77 20.25
CA LYS A 65 -14.59 -2.63 20.45
C LYS A 65 -14.42 -3.72 19.38
N LYS A 66 -15.36 -3.81 18.44
CA LYS A 66 -15.36 -4.84 17.38
C LYS A 66 -15.20 -4.18 16.02
N TRP A 67 -14.88 -4.98 15.03
CA TRP A 67 -14.94 -4.59 13.62
C TRP A 67 -16.17 -5.21 12.97
N SER A 68 -16.72 -4.51 11.97
CA SER A 68 -17.80 -5.02 11.13
C SER A 68 -17.39 -6.28 10.37
N ALA A 69 -18.34 -6.92 9.71
CA ALA A 69 -18.01 -7.87 8.66
C ALA A 69 -17.23 -7.16 7.55
N LEU A 70 -16.45 -7.94 6.80
CA LEU A 70 -15.70 -7.46 5.66
C LEU A 70 -16.64 -7.18 4.49
N GLU A 71 -16.50 -5.99 3.88
CA GLU A 71 -17.31 -5.56 2.74
C GLU A 71 -16.41 -5.14 1.57
N ILE A 72 -16.87 -5.31 0.34
CA ILE A 72 -16.24 -4.67 -0.83
C ILE A 72 -16.76 -3.23 -0.90
N LEU A 73 -15.90 -2.27 -1.23
CA LEU A 73 -16.34 -0.89 -1.46
C LEU A 73 -17.41 -0.84 -2.57
N PRO A 74 -18.44 0.00 -2.44
CA PRO A 74 -19.62 -0.07 -3.32
C PRO A 74 -19.32 0.22 -4.80
N PHE A 75 -18.20 0.88 -5.10
CA PHE A 75 -17.75 1.12 -6.46
C PHE A 75 -16.74 0.09 -6.98
N SER A 76 -16.30 -0.85 -6.15
CA SER A 76 -15.26 -1.83 -6.48
C SER A 76 -15.81 -3.20 -6.88
N GLY A 77 -15.08 -3.91 -7.75
CA GLY A 77 -15.41 -5.27 -8.19
C GLY A 77 -15.79 -5.41 -9.67
N GLU A 78 -16.00 -4.30 -10.38
CA GLU A 78 -16.16 -4.29 -11.85
C GLU A 78 -14.81 -4.13 -12.57
N PHE A 79 -13.89 -3.40 -11.94
CA PHE A 79 -12.56 -3.09 -12.43
C PHE A 79 -11.51 -3.57 -11.44
N GLN A 80 -10.23 -3.53 -11.83
CA GLN A 80 -9.14 -3.75 -10.91
C GLN A 80 -8.94 -2.48 -10.08
N ASP A 81 -9.21 -2.58 -8.79
CA ASP A 81 -9.05 -1.47 -7.84
C ASP A 81 -8.05 -1.83 -6.77
N ILE A 82 -7.01 -1.01 -6.65
CA ILE A 82 -5.87 -1.28 -5.79
C ILE A 82 -5.40 -0.03 -5.05
N GLU A 83 -4.53 -0.21 -4.06
CA GLU A 83 -3.70 0.85 -3.48
C GLU A 83 -4.52 2.00 -2.87
N PRO A 84 -5.41 1.70 -1.90
CA PRO A 84 -6.20 2.72 -1.23
C PRO A 84 -5.30 3.63 -0.39
N PHE A 85 -5.59 4.92 -0.40
CA PHE A 85 -5.00 5.91 0.49
C PHE A 85 -6.05 6.92 0.93
N ILE A 86 -6.29 7.00 2.23
CA ILE A 86 -7.22 7.98 2.81
C ILE A 86 -6.44 9.27 3.08
N SER A 87 -6.95 10.40 2.60
CA SER A 87 -6.33 11.71 2.82
C SER A 87 -6.20 12.04 4.31
N PRO A 88 -5.23 12.89 4.71
CA PRO A 88 -5.02 13.20 6.13
C PRO A 88 -6.22 13.85 6.85
N ASP A 89 -7.11 14.51 6.11
CA ASP A 89 -8.38 15.07 6.62
C ASP A 89 -9.49 14.02 6.71
N GLY A 90 -9.34 12.85 6.10
CA GLY A 90 -10.30 11.75 6.10
C GLY A 90 -11.41 11.89 5.05
N ASP A 91 -11.42 12.96 4.26
CA ASP A 91 -12.55 13.29 3.38
C ASP A 91 -12.44 12.65 1.97
N LEU A 92 -11.24 12.25 1.56
CA LEU A 92 -10.96 11.70 0.25
C LEU A 92 -10.29 10.32 0.35
N LEU A 93 -10.73 9.40 -0.50
CA LEU A 93 -10.08 8.12 -0.73
C LEU A 93 -9.46 8.13 -2.12
N TYR A 94 -8.14 8.15 -2.19
CA TYR A 94 -7.37 7.94 -3.40
C TYR A 94 -7.15 6.44 -3.62
N PHE A 95 -7.12 6.00 -4.86
CA PHE A 95 -6.84 4.61 -5.23
C PHE A 95 -6.42 4.53 -6.70
N SER A 96 -5.77 3.43 -7.08
CA SER A 96 -5.42 3.17 -8.48
C SER A 96 -6.43 2.21 -9.12
N SER A 97 -6.81 2.47 -10.37
CA SER A 97 -7.85 1.71 -11.05
C SER A 97 -7.69 1.68 -12.56
N ASN A 98 -7.99 0.52 -13.17
CA ASN A 98 -8.00 0.35 -14.62
C ASN A 98 -9.36 0.66 -15.29
N ARG A 99 -10.26 1.37 -14.59
CA ARG A 99 -11.47 1.97 -15.19
C ARG A 99 -11.11 2.80 -16.41
N PRO A 100 -11.91 2.73 -17.50
CA PRO A 100 -11.68 3.57 -18.68
C PRO A 100 -11.61 5.05 -18.33
N PHE A 101 -10.46 5.67 -18.60
CA PHE A 101 -10.26 7.12 -18.49
C PHE A 101 -10.04 7.74 -19.87
N TYR A 102 -9.07 7.21 -20.63
CA TYR A 102 -8.92 7.54 -22.05
C TYR A 102 -9.83 6.63 -22.88
N THR A 103 -10.48 7.19 -23.91
CA THR A 103 -11.40 6.47 -24.81
C THR A 103 -10.76 5.32 -25.59
N GLU A 104 -9.43 5.18 -25.54
CA GLU A 104 -8.64 4.26 -26.36
C GLU A 104 -7.72 3.34 -25.55
N SER A 105 -7.43 3.62 -24.27
CA SER A 105 -6.63 2.73 -23.42
C SER A 105 -7.50 2.12 -22.31
N ALA A 106 -8.18 1.04 -22.67
CA ALA A 106 -8.66 0.09 -21.68
C ALA A 106 -7.44 -0.70 -21.18
N GLY A 107 -7.06 -0.51 -19.91
CA GLY A 107 -6.04 -1.35 -19.27
C GLY A 107 -5.09 -0.61 -18.33
N ASP A 108 -4.74 0.63 -18.65
CA ASP A 108 -3.80 1.41 -17.83
C ASP A 108 -4.43 1.73 -16.47
N TYR A 109 -3.64 1.60 -15.41
CA TYR A 109 -4.01 2.04 -14.07
C TYR A 109 -3.88 3.56 -13.98
N ASN A 110 -4.96 4.21 -13.56
CA ASN A 110 -5.04 5.64 -13.35
C ASN A 110 -5.32 5.91 -11.87
N ILE A 111 -4.95 7.08 -11.36
CA ILE A 111 -5.31 7.51 -10.00
C ILE A 111 -6.72 8.11 -10.01
N TRP A 112 -7.58 7.54 -9.17
CA TRP A 112 -8.94 7.97 -8.92
C TRP A 112 -9.07 8.49 -7.48
N VAL A 113 -10.12 9.28 -7.26
CA VAL A 113 -10.51 9.79 -5.95
C VAL A 113 -12.01 9.62 -5.74
N ALA A 114 -12.41 9.18 -4.55
CA ALA A 114 -13.79 9.13 -4.07
C ALA A 114 -13.95 10.05 -2.84
N GLU A 115 -15.17 10.53 -2.64
CA GLU A 115 -15.53 11.47 -1.57
C GLU A 115 -16.26 10.73 -0.43
N ARG A 116 -16.04 11.15 0.81
CA ARG A 116 -16.76 10.62 1.96
C ARG A 116 -18.14 11.26 2.10
N GLN A 117 -19.18 10.44 2.20
CA GLN A 117 -20.54 10.85 2.53
C GLN A 117 -21.11 9.94 3.64
N GLY A 118 -21.04 10.42 4.89
CA GLY A 118 -21.32 9.59 6.07
C GLY A 118 -20.29 8.46 6.17
N ASP A 119 -20.77 7.22 6.21
CA ASP A 119 -19.93 6.01 6.27
C ASP A 119 -19.67 5.38 4.88
N GLN A 120 -19.94 6.11 3.78
CA GLN A 120 -19.77 5.60 2.42
C GLN A 120 -18.77 6.44 1.64
N TRP A 121 -18.05 5.78 0.75
CA TRP A 121 -17.24 6.41 -0.29
C TRP A 121 -18.04 6.46 -1.58
N VAL A 122 -18.22 7.65 -2.13
CA VAL A 122 -19.12 7.92 -3.27
C VAL A 122 -18.41 8.70 -4.37
N ASN A 123 -19.03 8.77 -5.55
CA ASN A 123 -18.61 9.58 -6.69
C ASN A 123 -17.13 9.39 -7.10
N PRO A 124 -16.64 8.15 -7.33
CA PRO A 124 -15.27 7.95 -7.79
C PRO A 124 -15.05 8.66 -9.13
N ARG A 125 -13.98 9.46 -9.22
CA ARG A 125 -13.58 10.16 -10.44
C ARG A 125 -12.07 10.10 -10.63
N ALA A 126 -11.63 9.97 -11.87
CA ALA A 126 -10.20 10.05 -12.20
C ALA A 126 -9.66 11.45 -11.87
N LEU A 127 -8.40 11.52 -11.44
CA LEU A 127 -7.65 12.76 -11.50
C LEU A 127 -7.44 13.18 -12.97
N ASP A 128 -7.18 14.47 -13.19
CA ASP A 128 -7.04 15.00 -14.54
C ASP A 128 -5.73 14.56 -15.22
N THR A 129 -5.58 14.94 -16.49
CA THR A 129 -4.46 14.55 -17.35
C THR A 129 -3.11 15.20 -16.97
N THR A 130 -3.07 16.04 -15.94
CA THR A 130 -1.83 16.47 -15.30
C THR A 130 -1.20 15.29 -14.57
N ILE A 131 -2.03 14.58 -13.80
CA ILE A 131 -1.63 13.37 -13.08
C ILE A 131 -1.68 12.19 -14.02
N ASN A 132 -2.86 11.81 -14.50
CA ASN A 132 -3.03 10.59 -15.26
C ASN A 132 -2.49 10.73 -16.70
N LYS A 133 -1.73 9.74 -17.17
CA LYS A 133 -1.15 9.71 -18.52
C LYS A 133 -1.56 8.43 -19.25
N ARG A 134 -1.13 8.28 -20.50
CA ARG A 134 -1.31 7.03 -21.27
C ARG A 134 -0.24 6.01 -20.87
N SER A 135 -0.17 5.74 -19.58
CA SER A 135 0.77 4.86 -18.86
C SER A 135 0.19 4.58 -17.47
N ASP A 136 0.77 3.64 -16.74
CA ASP A 136 0.29 3.34 -15.39
C ASP A 136 0.73 4.38 -14.34
N GLU A 137 -0.19 4.71 -13.44
CA GLU A 137 0.02 5.49 -12.23
C GLU A 137 -0.44 4.70 -10.99
N PHE A 138 0.48 4.51 -10.05
CA PHE A 138 0.30 3.64 -8.89
C PHE A 138 0.57 4.33 -7.56
N PHE A 139 0.03 3.74 -6.50
CA PHE A 139 0.31 3.99 -5.09
C PHE A 139 0.26 5.47 -4.69
N PRO A 140 -0.92 6.10 -4.78
CA PRO A 140 -1.07 7.49 -4.37
C PRO A 140 -0.82 7.65 -2.86
N SER A 141 -0.09 8.69 -2.48
CA SER A 141 0.12 9.11 -1.09
C SER A 141 0.01 10.63 -0.99
N VAL A 142 -0.83 11.13 -0.10
CA VAL A 142 -1.14 12.57 0.02
C VAL A 142 -0.71 13.14 1.36
N ALA A 143 0.00 14.27 1.31
CA ALA A 143 0.48 14.99 2.49
C ALA A 143 -0.51 16.06 2.99
N PHE A 144 -0.25 16.67 4.16
CA PHE A 144 -1.03 17.81 4.67
C PHE A 144 -0.99 19.03 3.76
N SER A 145 0.09 19.22 3.01
CA SER A 145 0.20 20.24 1.96
C SER A 145 -0.74 20.00 0.77
N GLY A 146 -1.34 18.81 0.70
CA GLY A 146 -2.12 18.33 -0.44
C GLY A 146 -1.25 17.81 -1.59
N ASN A 147 0.08 17.82 -1.46
CA ASN A 147 0.98 17.23 -2.45
C ASN A 147 0.68 15.74 -2.62
N LEU A 148 0.64 15.29 -3.86
CA LEU A 148 0.43 13.89 -4.22
C LEU A 148 1.77 13.27 -4.63
N TYR A 149 2.13 12.20 -3.96
CA TYR A 149 3.23 11.31 -4.33
C TYR A 149 2.65 10.05 -4.97
N PHE A 150 3.30 9.54 -6.00
CA PHE A 150 2.85 8.35 -6.71
C PHE A 150 3.99 7.72 -7.51
N THR A 151 3.83 6.46 -7.89
CA THR A 151 4.77 5.71 -8.73
C THR A 151 4.35 5.84 -10.18
N ALA A 152 5.32 6.09 -11.07
CA ALA A 152 5.09 6.04 -12.51
C ALA A 152 6.39 5.78 -13.29
N SER A 153 6.23 5.36 -14.55
CA SER A 153 7.29 5.34 -15.55
C SER A 153 7.09 6.49 -16.54
N ARG A 154 7.94 7.53 -16.49
CA ARG A 154 7.76 8.74 -17.34
C ARG A 154 9.06 9.23 -17.97
N PRO A 155 8.97 9.91 -19.13
CA PRO A 155 10.09 10.69 -19.65
C PRO A 155 10.58 11.70 -18.60
N GLY A 156 11.90 11.76 -18.39
CA GLY A 156 12.51 12.60 -17.36
C GLY A 156 12.62 11.94 -15.99
N GLY A 157 12.04 10.73 -15.83
CA GLY A 157 12.37 9.83 -14.74
C GLY A 157 13.85 9.45 -14.71
N ARG A 158 14.31 8.97 -13.56
CA ARG A 158 15.72 8.63 -13.31
C ARG A 158 15.96 7.14 -13.51
N GLY A 159 15.03 6.31 -13.07
CA GLY A 159 15.09 4.85 -13.14
C GLY A 159 14.18 4.24 -14.20
N LEU A 160 13.78 3.02 -13.93
CA LEU A 160 12.83 2.22 -14.72
C LEU A 160 11.40 2.46 -14.25
N GLU A 161 11.21 2.62 -12.93
CA GLU A 161 10.04 3.19 -12.28
C GLU A 161 10.53 4.17 -11.22
N ASP A 162 9.87 5.31 -11.09
CA ASP A 162 10.27 6.35 -10.14
C ASP A 162 9.10 6.79 -9.27
N ILE A 163 9.44 7.35 -8.12
CA ILE A 163 8.51 8.09 -7.28
C ILE A 163 8.48 9.54 -7.74
N PHE A 164 7.29 10.01 -8.09
CA PHE A 164 7.00 11.39 -8.50
C PHE A 164 6.26 12.14 -7.39
N VAL A 165 6.43 13.47 -7.37
CA VAL A 165 5.62 14.37 -6.56
C VAL A 165 4.93 15.41 -7.46
N SER A 166 3.62 15.54 -7.32
CA SER A 166 2.83 16.65 -7.84
C SER A 166 2.48 17.59 -6.70
N ARG A 167 3.00 18.82 -6.77
CA ARG A 167 2.65 19.85 -5.78
C ARG A 167 1.22 20.33 -6.00
N LYS A 168 0.48 20.58 -4.92
CA LYS A 168 -0.88 21.15 -5.01
C LYS A 168 -0.83 22.64 -4.70
N VAL A 169 -1.11 23.47 -5.70
CA VAL A 169 -1.08 24.94 -5.59
C VAL A 169 -2.46 25.48 -5.89
N ASN A 170 -3.04 26.22 -4.95
CA ASN A 170 -4.41 26.77 -5.05
C ASN A 170 -5.46 25.71 -5.43
N GLY A 171 -5.34 24.50 -4.87
CA GLY A 171 -6.24 23.38 -5.14
C GLY A 171 -5.94 22.59 -6.42
N VAL A 172 -4.96 23.00 -7.22
CA VAL A 172 -4.63 22.40 -8.52
C VAL A 172 -3.30 21.66 -8.45
N PHE A 173 -3.30 20.40 -8.89
CA PHE A 173 -2.08 19.61 -9.05
C PHE A 173 -1.19 20.20 -10.15
N GLN A 174 0.09 20.35 -9.86
CA GLN A 174 1.09 20.82 -10.82
C GLN A 174 1.69 19.65 -11.61
N GLN A 175 2.46 19.94 -12.66
CA GLN A 175 3.18 18.88 -13.38
C GLN A 175 4.06 18.10 -12.40
N PRO A 176 3.97 16.75 -12.39
CA PRO A 176 4.76 15.94 -11.47
C PRO A 176 6.24 15.97 -11.82
N GLU A 177 7.09 16.00 -10.79
CA GLU A 177 8.55 15.94 -10.90
C GLU A 177 9.03 14.66 -10.19
N PRO A 178 10.03 13.94 -10.74
CA PRO A 178 10.61 12.81 -10.05
C PRO A 178 11.35 13.29 -8.79
N LEU A 179 11.31 12.51 -7.72
CA LEU A 179 12.16 12.75 -6.57
C LEU A 179 13.65 12.61 -6.95
N ASP A 180 14.50 13.24 -6.14
CA ASP A 180 15.93 13.30 -6.38
C ASP A 180 16.63 11.92 -6.23
N SER A 181 17.95 11.93 -6.44
CA SER A 181 18.78 10.72 -6.42
C SER A 181 18.94 10.06 -5.05
N ASN A 182 18.54 10.73 -3.96
CA ASN A 182 18.55 10.12 -2.64
C ASN A 182 17.39 9.15 -2.47
N ILE A 183 16.32 9.33 -3.24
CA ILE A 183 15.17 8.43 -3.33
C ILE A 183 15.31 7.53 -4.56
N ASN A 184 15.20 8.12 -5.76
CA ASN A 184 15.18 7.38 -7.02
C ASN A 184 16.61 6.97 -7.43
N SER A 185 16.80 5.71 -7.78
CA SER A 185 18.05 5.19 -8.32
C SER A 185 17.98 5.10 -9.84
N LYS A 186 18.74 4.17 -10.43
CA LYS A 186 18.67 3.83 -11.86
C LYS A 186 17.81 2.59 -12.10
N THR A 187 17.22 2.02 -11.06
CA THR A 187 16.43 0.77 -11.13
C THR A 187 14.96 1.07 -10.82
N TYR A 188 14.29 0.28 -9.99
CA TYR A 188 12.87 0.42 -9.72
C TYR A 188 12.66 1.03 -8.33
N GLU A 189 11.90 2.12 -8.26
CA GLU A 189 11.36 2.68 -7.02
C GLU A 189 9.84 2.81 -7.13
N PHE A 190 9.13 2.16 -6.20
CA PHE A 190 7.67 2.04 -6.26
C PHE A 190 7.05 1.98 -4.87
N ASN A 191 5.74 2.15 -4.81
CA ASN A 191 4.91 2.07 -3.61
C ASN A 191 5.43 2.93 -2.44
N ALA A 192 5.41 4.26 -2.64
CA ALA A 192 5.87 5.20 -1.65
C ALA A 192 4.75 5.66 -0.71
N TYR A 193 4.89 5.35 0.58
CA TYR A 193 4.19 6.06 1.63
C TYR A 193 4.98 7.28 2.07
N VAL A 194 4.35 8.44 2.02
CA VAL A 194 4.90 9.69 2.55
C VAL A 194 4.08 10.09 3.77
N SER A 195 4.77 10.28 4.89
CA SER A 195 4.17 10.83 6.11
C SER A 195 3.41 12.13 5.81
N PRO A 196 2.30 12.41 6.51
CA PRO A 196 1.52 13.62 6.27
C PRO A 196 2.34 14.93 6.38
N ALA A 197 3.39 14.96 7.21
CA ALA A 197 4.29 16.09 7.38
C ALA A 197 5.40 16.19 6.31
N GLU A 198 5.49 15.23 5.39
CA GLU A 198 6.52 15.12 4.35
C GLU A 198 7.96 15.05 4.90
N ASP A 199 8.15 14.51 6.10
CA ASP A 199 9.44 14.38 6.79
C ASP A 199 9.99 12.94 6.83
N LEU A 200 9.15 11.96 6.54
CA LEU A 200 9.48 10.55 6.32
C LEU A 200 8.85 10.05 5.01
N ILE A 201 9.63 9.31 4.23
CA ILE A 201 9.17 8.49 3.10
C ILE A 201 9.66 7.05 3.32
N ILE A 202 8.76 6.09 3.10
CA ILE A 202 9.07 4.65 3.05
C ILE A 202 8.59 4.16 1.70
N PHE A 203 9.41 3.43 0.98
CA PHE A 203 9.11 2.97 -0.37
C PHE A 203 9.74 1.60 -0.64
N SER A 204 9.33 0.96 -1.72
CA SER A 204 9.87 -0.32 -2.16
C SER A 204 10.86 -0.08 -3.30
N SER A 205 11.93 -0.87 -3.38
CA SER A 205 12.88 -0.79 -4.48
C SER A 205 13.45 -2.16 -4.85
N TYR A 206 13.72 -2.33 -6.13
CA TYR A 206 14.33 -3.55 -6.67
C TYR A 206 15.53 -3.20 -7.56
N GLY A 207 16.64 -3.92 -7.39
CA GLY A 207 17.86 -3.79 -8.16
C GLY A 207 18.92 -2.83 -7.60
N ARG A 208 18.73 -2.30 -6.38
CA ARG A 208 19.78 -1.49 -5.71
C ARG A 208 20.93 -2.40 -5.27
N GLU A 209 22.12 -1.84 -5.14
CA GLU A 209 23.34 -2.63 -4.83
C GLU A 209 23.25 -3.39 -3.50
N ASP A 210 22.47 -2.87 -2.55
CA ASP A 210 22.24 -3.42 -1.22
C ASP A 210 20.91 -4.16 -1.07
N ASP A 211 20.22 -4.49 -2.17
CA ASP A 211 18.96 -5.26 -2.11
C ASP A 211 19.17 -6.73 -1.68
N LEU A 212 18.20 -7.28 -0.96
CA LEU A 212 18.19 -8.66 -0.49
C LEU A 212 17.48 -9.61 -1.47
N GLY A 213 16.75 -9.05 -2.43
CA GLY A 213 16.10 -9.74 -3.55
C GLY A 213 14.58 -9.70 -3.51
N GLY A 214 13.94 -9.78 -4.68
CA GLY A 214 12.47 -9.75 -4.82
C GLY A 214 11.84 -8.36 -4.70
N GLY A 215 12.47 -7.44 -3.98
CA GLY A 215 12.06 -6.05 -3.80
C GLY A 215 11.99 -5.72 -2.31
N ASP A 216 12.72 -4.69 -1.91
CA ASP A 216 13.01 -4.38 -0.51
C ASP A 216 12.38 -3.05 -0.10
N LEU A 217 11.99 -2.93 1.17
CA LEU A 217 11.60 -1.66 1.77
C LEU A 217 12.83 -0.81 2.11
N TYR A 218 12.79 0.45 1.69
CA TYR A 218 13.74 1.51 2.00
C TYR A 218 13.03 2.66 2.69
N LEU A 219 13.76 3.44 3.48
CA LEU A 219 13.25 4.68 4.05
C LEU A 219 14.23 5.83 3.89
N SER A 220 13.70 7.05 3.89
CA SER A 220 14.47 8.29 3.93
C SER A 220 13.76 9.34 4.77
N LYS A 221 14.54 10.20 5.43
CA LYS A 221 14.04 11.33 6.19
C LYS A 221 14.35 12.63 5.48
N LYS A 222 13.43 13.58 5.55
CA LYS A 222 13.68 14.94 5.04
C LYS A 222 14.40 15.76 6.10
N VAL A 223 15.58 16.26 5.78
CA VAL A 223 16.41 17.11 6.65
C VAL A 223 16.68 18.41 5.90
N ASN A 224 16.36 19.56 6.51
CA ASN A 224 16.52 20.89 5.90
C ASN A 224 15.86 21.04 4.51
N GLY A 225 14.75 20.33 4.28
CA GLY A 225 14.01 20.38 3.01
C GLY A 225 14.46 19.37 1.95
N GLU A 226 15.52 18.60 2.19
CA GLU A 226 16.07 17.60 1.27
C GLU A 226 15.92 16.20 1.84
N TRP A 227 15.60 15.22 0.99
CA TRP A 227 15.58 13.82 1.40
C TRP A 227 17.01 13.34 1.67
N SER A 228 17.24 12.64 2.77
CA SER A 228 18.51 11.95 3.03
C SER A 228 18.68 10.75 2.10
N PRO A 229 19.90 10.24 1.86
CA PRO A 229 20.08 8.98 1.17
C PRO A 229 19.21 7.87 1.79
N ALA A 230 18.51 7.13 0.94
CA ALA A 230 17.63 6.05 1.38
C ALA A 230 18.43 4.92 2.05
N ILE A 231 17.85 4.33 3.10
CA ILE A 231 18.44 3.26 3.91
C ILE A 231 17.58 2.01 3.74
N ASN A 232 18.21 0.88 3.39
CA ASN A 232 17.55 -0.42 3.32
C ASN A 232 17.08 -0.86 4.72
N CYS A 233 15.81 -1.23 4.85
CA CYS A 233 15.21 -1.74 6.08
C CYS A 233 15.51 -3.24 6.28
N THR A 234 16.78 -3.63 6.23
CA THR A 234 17.25 -5.04 6.26
C THR A 234 16.73 -5.86 7.45
N ALA A 235 16.41 -5.22 8.57
CA ALA A 235 15.86 -5.89 9.76
C ALA A 235 14.43 -6.42 9.56
N ILE A 236 13.70 -5.92 8.56
CA ILE A 236 12.32 -6.31 8.28
C ILE A 236 12.17 -7.00 6.92
N ASN A 237 13.02 -6.68 5.94
CA ASN A 237 12.99 -7.26 4.61
C ASN A 237 13.25 -8.77 4.66
N SER A 238 12.70 -9.46 3.67
CA SER A 238 12.82 -10.89 3.41
C SER A 238 13.57 -11.10 2.08
N GLU A 239 13.78 -12.35 1.68
CA GLU A 239 14.34 -12.68 0.36
C GLU A 239 13.28 -12.66 -0.77
N LYS A 240 12.11 -12.09 -0.49
CA LYS A 240 10.92 -12.02 -1.35
C LYS A 240 10.46 -10.57 -1.44
N LEU A 241 9.46 -10.30 -2.29
CA LEU A 241 8.91 -8.96 -2.43
C LEU A 241 8.28 -8.48 -1.10
N ASP A 242 8.84 -7.41 -0.55
CA ASP A 242 8.32 -6.63 0.57
C ASP A 242 7.97 -5.22 0.08
N TYR A 243 6.71 -4.82 0.24
CA TYR A 243 6.16 -3.69 -0.48
C TYR A 243 4.91 -3.11 0.18
N CYS A 244 4.33 -2.07 -0.41
CA CYS A 244 3.10 -1.41 0.06
C CYS A 244 3.18 -0.91 1.52
N PRO A 245 4.17 -0.07 1.85
CA PRO A 245 4.31 0.47 3.20
C PRO A 245 3.09 1.31 3.60
N PHE A 246 2.73 1.26 4.88
CA PHE A 246 1.79 2.18 5.51
C PHE A 246 2.19 2.42 6.97
N VAL A 247 2.14 3.67 7.43
CA VAL A 247 2.46 4.02 8.82
C VAL A 247 1.22 4.50 9.54
N ASP A 248 0.88 3.81 10.62
CA ASP A 248 -0.06 4.28 11.64
C ASP A 248 0.73 4.98 12.76
N PHE A 249 0.87 6.29 12.64
CA PHE A 249 1.56 7.09 13.66
C PHE A 249 0.80 7.17 14.99
N ALA A 250 -0.53 7.03 14.98
CA ALA A 250 -1.33 7.12 16.20
C ALA A 250 -1.06 5.92 17.11
N ASN A 251 -0.95 4.72 16.53
CA ASN A 251 -0.58 3.52 17.28
C ASN A 251 0.93 3.27 17.28
N GLY A 252 1.73 3.89 16.43
CA GLY A 252 3.17 3.64 16.30
C GLY A 252 3.47 2.28 15.65
N THR A 253 2.69 1.91 14.64
CA THR A 253 2.76 0.64 13.93
C THR A 253 3.09 0.88 12.47
N PHE A 254 4.03 0.10 11.94
CA PHE A 254 4.33 0.02 10.53
C PHE A 254 3.68 -1.23 9.93
N TYR A 255 2.96 -1.06 8.83
CA TYR A 255 2.33 -2.12 8.06
C TYR A 255 2.97 -2.20 6.69
N PHE A 256 3.03 -3.40 6.14
CA PHE A 256 3.53 -3.64 4.78
C PHE A 256 3.03 -4.99 4.27
N THR A 257 3.01 -5.16 2.96
CA THR A 257 2.75 -6.44 2.31
C THR A 257 4.06 -7.20 2.12
N SER A 258 4.03 -8.52 2.30
CA SER A 258 5.17 -9.38 2.03
C SER A 258 4.75 -10.70 1.40
N GLU A 259 5.57 -11.19 0.46
CA GLU A 259 5.45 -12.55 -0.12
C GLU A 259 6.31 -13.59 0.64
N ARG A 260 6.72 -13.27 1.88
CA ARG A 260 7.48 -14.19 2.72
C ARG A 260 6.68 -15.47 3.01
N LEU A 261 7.37 -16.60 2.91
CA LEU A 261 6.82 -17.90 3.31
C LEU A 261 6.87 -18.07 4.83
N ALA A 262 5.76 -18.49 5.44
CA ALA A 262 5.69 -18.82 6.86
C ALA A 262 5.49 -20.32 7.10
N GLY A 263 6.06 -20.86 8.18
CA GLY A 263 5.88 -22.25 8.60
C GLY A 263 6.77 -23.30 7.89
N SER A 264 6.51 -24.58 8.19
CA SER A 264 7.31 -25.71 7.71
C SER A 264 7.20 -25.91 6.20
N ARG A 265 8.34 -26.20 5.54
CA ARG A 265 8.42 -26.54 4.11
C ARG A 265 8.33 -28.05 3.82
N ILE A 266 8.09 -28.87 4.84
CA ILE A 266 8.11 -30.33 4.70
C ILE A 266 6.71 -30.82 4.33
N ILE A 267 6.58 -31.37 3.12
CA ILE A 267 5.35 -32.00 2.61
C ILE A 267 5.53 -33.51 2.68
N ARG A 268 4.72 -34.19 3.51
CA ARG A 268 4.72 -35.66 3.67
C ARG A 268 3.46 -36.31 3.14
N SER A 269 2.40 -35.54 2.92
CA SER A 269 1.12 -36.02 2.43
C SER A 269 0.47 -35.04 1.44
N PRO A 270 -0.49 -35.48 0.61
CA PRO A 270 -1.30 -34.57 -0.20
C PRO A 270 -2.05 -33.51 0.62
N ASN A 271 -2.45 -33.83 1.86
CA ASN A 271 -3.10 -32.85 2.74
C ASN A 271 -2.13 -31.76 3.19
N ASP A 272 -0.87 -32.11 3.48
CA ASP A 272 0.16 -31.13 3.85
C ASP A 272 0.36 -30.08 2.74
N LEU A 273 0.32 -30.52 1.47
CA LEU A 273 0.39 -29.61 0.33
C LEU A 273 -0.83 -28.68 0.26
N LYS A 274 -2.03 -29.24 0.45
CA LYS A 274 -3.27 -28.46 0.45
C LYS A 274 -3.26 -27.43 1.59
N ASP A 275 -2.95 -27.84 2.81
CA ASP A 275 -2.91 -26.97 3.98
C ASP A 275 -1.84 -25.89 3.86
N MET A 276 -0.71 -26.20 3.20
CA MET A 276 0.34 -25.21 2.92
C MET A 276 -0.12 -24.15 1.91
N ALA A 277 -0.93 -24.53 0.92
CA ALA A 277 -1.47 -23.63 -0.08
C ALA A 277 -2.69 -22.83 0.42
N ASP A 278 -3.53 -23.45 1.24
CA ASP A 278 -4.81 -22.90 1.73
C ASP A 278 -4.66 -22.22 3.11
N ARG A 279 -3.66 -21.35 3.25
CA ARG A 279 -3.40 -20.57 4.45
C ARG A 279 -2.67 -19.25 4.15
N PRO A 280 -2.74 -18.25 5.03
CA PRO A 280 -1.82 -17.12 5.03
C PRO A 280 -0.35 -17.56 5.12
N GLY A 281 0.56 -16.77 4.58
CA GLY A 281 1.99 -17.04 4.55
C GLY A 281 2.36 -18.18 3.59
N ASN A 282 1.51 -18.45 2.60
CA ASN A 282 1.74 -19.41 1.52
C ASN A 282 2.68 -18.87 0.42
N GLY A 283 3.22 -17.67 0.58
CA GLY A 283 4.11 -17.00 -0.36
C GLY A 283 3.38 -16.14 -1.39
N LEU A 284 2.06 -16.01 -1.27
CA LEU A 284 1.33 -14.88 -1.83
C LEU A 284 1.48 -13.67 -0.92
N GLY A 285 1.03 -12.51 -1.38
CA GLY A 285 1.03 -11.30 -0.56
C GLY A 285 0.12 -11.44 0.65
N ASP A 286 0.67 -11.18 1.83
CA ASP A 286 -0.07 -10.98 3.07
C ASP A 286 0.33 -9.64 3.71
N ILE A 287 -0.56 -9.06 4.52
CA ILE A 287 -0.25 -7.85 5.31
C ILE A 287 0.43 -8.26 6.62
N TYR A 288 1.59 -7.67 6.89
CA TYR A 288 2.35 -7.80 8.11
C TYR A 288 2.40 -6.47 8.85
N ARG A 289 2.75 -6.54 10.13
CA ARG A 289 2.99 -5.38 10.98
C ARG A 289 4.23 -5.54 11.85
N ILE A 290 4.76 -4.41 12.28
CA ILE A 290 5.83 -4.31 13.28
C ILE A 290 5.74 -2.96 14.00
N ASN A 291 6.28 -2.87 15.21
CA ASN A 291 6.48 -1.61 15.91
C ASN A 291 7.34 -0.66 15.04
N LEU A 292 6.85 0.54 14.78
CA LEU A 292 7.50 1.54 13.93
C LEU A 292 8.94 1.86 14.39
N SER A 293 9.21 1.82 15.69
CA SER A 293 10.54 2.06 16.28
C SER A 293 11.60 1.01 15.90
N ARG A 294 11.20 -0.08 15.22
CA ARG A 294 12.12 -1.11 14.71
C ARG A 294 12.68 -0.77 13.32
N LEU A 295 12.11 0.24 12.65
CA LEU A 295 12.70 0.79 11.43
C LEU A 295 13.97 1.59 11.76
N PRO A 296 14.93 1.70 10.83
CA PRO A 296 16.15 2.49 11.01
C PRO A 296 15.87 4.02 10.87
N LEU A 297 14.93 4.52 11.68
CA LEU A 297 14.52 5.93 11.73
C LEU A 297 15.56 6.77 12.45
#